data_AF-A0A4R2BVL1-F1
#
_entry.id   AF-A0A4R2BVL1-F1
#
_cell.length_a   1.000
_cell.length_b   1.000
_cell.length_c   1.000
_cell.angle_alpha   90.00
_cell.angle_beta   90.00
_cell.angle_gamma   90.00
#
_symmetry.space_group_name_H-M   'P 1'
#
loop_
_entity.id
_entity.type
_entity.pdbx_description
1 polymer ?
#
loop_
_entity_poly.entity_id
_entity_poly.type
_entity_poly.pdbx_seq_one_letter_code
_entity_poly.pdbx_strand_id
1 'polypeptide(L)'
;MTDDAWNHNDGLISRDRAHAVGLVVLYSNLVEDGIRSLLSRYSGMGDVEAAHFTFSMDVSKMIETSLRLAELKEADAIVLEHIKHGLAVANICRQNRNIIAHSWINFSGDKLFKPSNRGAPLTRVYDFDLKVIRRVADEIWECGHYLMFLGLYIAARGDPHWRQSLPGKPLKPQSLTSIDQYGPEALARRPSTFPD
;
A
#
# COMPACT_ATOMS: atom_id res chain seq x y z
N MET A 1 0.40 -2.00 42.24
CA MET A 1 0.41 -1.98 40.78
C MET A 1 1.79 -1.51 40.38
N THR A 2 2.64 -2.45 39.98
CA THR A 2 4.01 -2.20 39.57
C THR A 2 3.97 -1.50 38.22
N ASP A 3 4.54 -0.30 38.16
CA ASP A 3 4.81 0.43 36.94
C ASP A 3 5.50 -0.49 35.92
N ASP A 4 4.87 -0.60 34.75
CA ASP A 4 5.46 -1.19 33.56
C ASP A 4 6.71 -0.39 33.18
N ALA A 5 7.84 -0.76 33.78
CA ALA A 5 9.19 -0.28 33.51
C ALA A 5 9.72 -0.73 32.13
N TRP A 6 8.81 -0.86 31.16
CA TRP A 6 9.09 -1.12 29.75
C TRP A 6 9.14 0.17 28.92
N ASN A 7 9.28 1.32 29.58
CA ASN A 7 9.19 2.63 28.95
C ASN A 7 10.38 3.51 29.37
N HIS A 8 11.40 3.61 28.51
CA HIS A 8 11.62 4.84 27.74
C HIS A 8 12.96 4.95 26.99
N ASN A 9 13.98 4.11 27.24
CA ASN A 9 15.32 4.36 26.68
C ASN A 9 15.99 3.25 25.85
N ASP A 10 15.45 2.03 25.78
CA ASP A 10 16.06 0.93 24.99
C ASP A 10 15.29 0.55 23.72
N GLY A 11 14.20 1.28 23.44
CA GLY A 11 13.41 1.08 22.23
C GLY A 11 14.16 1.59 21.01
N LEU A 12 14.66 0.66 20.19
CA LEU A 12 15.11 0.84 18.81
C LEU A 12 14.20 1.74 17.94
N ILE A 13 12.93 1.84 18.31
CA ILE A 13 11.87 2.61 17.66
C ILE A 13 10.97 3.25 18.72
N SER A 14 10.52 4.48 18.51
CA SER A 14 9.48 5.08 19.35
C SER A 14 8.14 4.33 19.17
N ARG A 15 7.34 4.22 20.23
CA ARG A 15 6.04 3.52 20.21
C ARG A 15 5.13 4.01 19.08
N ASP A 16 5.05 5.33 18.88
CA ASP A 16 4.21 5.94 17.85
C ASP A 16 4.65 5.57 16.44
N ARG A 17 5.96 5.47 16.22
CA ARG A 17 6.52 5.06 14.94
C ARG A 17 6.31 3.57 14.70
N ALA A 18 6.51 2.73 15.71
CA ALA A 18 6.22 1.29 15.63
C ALA A 18 4.75 1.04 15.28
N HIS A 19 3.85 1.78 15.93
CA HIS A 19 2.43 1.73 15.64
C HIS A 19 2.13 2.16 14.20
N ALA A 20 2.67 3.29 13.72
CA ALA A 20 2.44 3.76 12.36
C ALA A 20 2.96 2.77 11.30
N VAL A 21 4.13 2.16 11.52
CA VAL A 21 4.66 1.09 10.65
C VAL A 21 3.75 -0.14 10.68
N GLY A 22 3.24 -0.52 11.87
CA GLY A 22 2.26 -1.60 12.02
C GLY A 22 1.00 -1.36 11.19
N LEU A 23 0.48 -0.12 11.18
CA LEU A 23 -0.67 0.26 10.36
C LEU A 23 -0.40 0.15 8.86
N VAL A 24 0.79 0.57 8.39
CA VAL A 24 1.20 0.39 6.98
C VAL A 24 1.12 -1.08 6.57
N VAL A 25 1.62 -2.00 7.42
CA VAL A 25 1.57 -3.44 7.14
C VAL A 25 0.13 -3.96 7.18
N LEU A 26 -0.63 -3.62 8.22
CA LEU A 26 -2.01 -4.05 8.39
C LEU A 26 -2.88 -3.62 7.20
N TYR A 27 -2.80 -2.37 6.78
CA TYR A 27 -3.59 -1.85 5.67
C TYR A 27 -3.11 -2.37 4.31
N SER A 28 -1.84 -2.75 4.17
CA SER A 28 -1.36 -3.42 2.96
C SER A 28 -2.07 -4.76 2.75
N ASN A 29 -2.40 -5.49 3.82
CA ASN A 29 -3.17 -6.74 3.70
C ASN A 29 -4.58 -6.47 3.12
N LEU A 30 -5.22 -5.35 3.47
CA LEU A 30 -6.52 -4.96 2.88
C LEU A 30 -6.41 -4.70 1.37
N VAL A 31 -5.31 -4.08 0.93
CA VAL A 31 -5.04 -3.88 -0.50
C VAL A 31 -4.84 -5.23 -1.20
N GLU A 32 -4.07 -6.14 -0.62
CA GLU A 32 -3.84 -7.48 -1.17
C GLU A 32 -5.14 -8.29 -1.27
N ASP A 33 -6.00 -8.23 -0.25
CA ASP A 33 -7.32 -8.85 -0.26
C ASP A 33 -8.21 -8.27 -1.38
N GLY A 34 -8.17 -6.95 -1.57
CA GLY A 34 -8.87 -6.27 -2.68
C GLY A 34 -8.39 -6.76 -4.05
N ILE A 35 -7.08 -6.91 -4.25
CA ILE A 35 -6.51 -7.45 -5.49
C ILE A 35 -6.94 -8.91 -5.67
N ARG A 36 -6.88 -9.73 -4.61
CA ARG A 36 -7.30 -11.14 -4.67
C ARG A 36 -8.78 -11.28 -5.02
N SER A 37 -9.65 -10.41 -4.50
CA SER A 37 -11.06 -10.41 -4.87
C SER A 37 -11.24 -10.12 -6.35
N LEU A 38 -10.53 -9.14 -6.92
CA LEU A 38 -10.54 -8.89 -8.37
C LEU A 38 -10.07 -10.11 -9.15
N LEU A 39 -8.98 -10.76 -8.72
CA LEU A 39 -8.47 -11.96 -9.34
C LEU A 39 -9.52 -13.08 -9.35
N SER A 40 -10.12 -13.40 -8.19
CA SER A 40 -11.16 -14.43 -8.06
C SER A 40 -12.31 -14.18 -9.04
N ARG A 41 -12.81 -12.95 -9.10
CA ARG A 41 -13.93 -12.56 -9.96
C ARG A 41 -13.64 -12.78 -11.43
N TYR A 42 -12.50 -12.29 -11.92
CA TYR A 42 -12.17 -12.40 -13.34
C TYR A 42 -11.54 -13.75 -13.69
N SER A 43 -10.95 -14.50 -12.77
CA SER A 43 -10.52 -15.88 -13.04
C SER A 43 -11.72 -16.83 -13.07
N GLY A 44 -12.76 -16.55 -12.28
CA GLY A 44 -13.89 -17.45 -12.02
C GLY A 44 -13.60 -18.46 -10.90
N MET A 45 -12.48 -18.32 -10.19
CA MET A 45 -12.13 -19.14 -9.04
C MET A 45 -12.96 -18.75 -7.82
N GLY A 46 -13.28 -19.70 -6.96
CA GLY A 46 -13.83 -19.37 -5.63
C GLY A 46 -12.81 -18.60 -4.78
N ASP A 47 -13.26 -17.84 -3.78
CA ASP A 47 -12.37 -17.01 -2.93
C ASP A 47 -11.26 -17.84 -2.27
N VAL A 48 -11.59 -19.06 -1.81
CA VAL A 48 -10.63 -20.00 -1.18
C VAL A 48 -9.59 -20.48 -2.19
N GLU A 49 -10.01 -20.83 -3.40
CA GLU A 49 -9.10 -21.27 -4.46
C GLU A 49 -8.18 -20.13 -4.91
N ALA A 50 -8.72 -18.92 -5.05
CA ALA A 50 -7.95 -17.73 -5.36
C ALA A 50 -6.93 -17.41 -4.25
N ALA A 51 -7.28 -17.60 -2.98
CA ALA A 51 -6.36 -17.47 -1.85
C ALA A 51 -5.22 -18.48 -1.92
N HIS A 52 -5.51 -19.76 -2.19
CA HIS A 52 -4.48 -20.76 -2.37
C HIS A 52 -3.59 -20.49 -3.59
N PHE A 53 -4.18 -20.07 -4.71
CA PHE A 53 -3.45 -19.71 -5.92
C PHE A 53 -2.50 -18.53 -5.70
N THR A 54 -2.92 -17.55 -4.89
CA THR A 54 -2.15 -16.33 -4.61
C THR A 54 -1.19 -16.46 -3.44
N PHE A 55 -1.26 -17.52 -2.64
CA PHE A 55 -0.51 -17.67 -1.39
C PHE A 55 1.00 -17.46 -1.53
N SER A 56 1.60 -17.95 -2.62
CA SER A 56 3.04 -17.80 -2.91
C SER A 56 3.35 -16.73 -3.96
N MET A 57 2.33 -15.99 -4.40
CA MET A 57 2.46 -15.06 -5.50
C MET A 57 2.84 -13.67 -4.99
N ASP A 58 3.89 -13.07 -5.58
CA ASP A 58 4.24 -11.68 -5.29
C ASP A 58 3.09 -10.73 -5.65
N VAL A 59 2.89 -9.68 -4.87
CA VAL A 59 1.83 -8.67 -5.08
C VAL A 59 1.91 -8.04 -6.47
N SER A 60 3.12 -7.82 -7.01
CA SER A 60 3.28 -7.27 -8.37
C SER A 60 2.72 -8.24 -9.41
N LYS A 61 2.87 -9.55 -9.20
CA LYS A 61 2.32 -10.58 -10.07
C LYS A 61 0.82 -10.71 -9.90
N MET A 62 0.29 -10.56 -8.67
CA MET A 62 -1.16 -10.45 -8.43
C MET A 62 -1.77 -9.28 -9.18
N ILE A 63 -1.14 -8.10 -9.15
CA ILE A 63 -1.57 -6.90 -9.89
C ILE A 63 -1.56 -7.16 -11.40
N GLU A 64 -0.45 -7.65 -11.96
CA GLU A 64 -0.33 -7.93 -13.40
C GLU A 64 -1.39 -8.94 -13.88
N THR A 65 -1.58 -10.01 -13.10
CA THR A 65 -2.53 -11.08 -13.42
C THR A 65 -3.98 -10.57 -13.37
N SER A 66 -4.32 -9.82 -12.33
CA SER A 66 -5.66 -9.23 -12.17
C SER A 66 -5.97 -8.24 -13.29
N LEU A 67 -5.00 -7.40 -13.67
CA LEU A 67 -5.15 -6.46 -14.77
C LEU A 67 -5.40 -7.18 -16.10
N ARG A 68 -4.59 -8.18 -16.44
CA ARG A 68 -4.76 -8.95 -17.69
C ARG A 68 -6.10 -9.66 -17.75
N LEU A 69 -6.53 -10.28 -16.65
CA LEU A 69 -7.82 -10.93 -16.58
C LEU A 69 -8.98 -9.93 -16.76
N ALA A 70 -8.88 -8.75 -16.14
CA ALA A 70 -9.88 -7.70 -16.32
C ALA A 70 -9.91 -7.16 -17.75
N GLU A 71 -8.76 -6.94 -18.40
CA GLU A 71 -8.68 -6.49 -19.80
C GLU A 71 -9.29 -7.50 -20.79
N LEU A 72 -9.21 -8.79 -20.46
CA LEU A 72 -9.78 -9.85 -21.29
C LEU A 72 -11.30 -10.03 -21.10
N LYS A 73 -11.84 -9.71 -19.92
CA LYS A 73 -13.20 -10.13 -19.52
C LYS A 73 -14.14 -8.99 -19.12
N GLU A 74 -13.65 -7.81 -18.74
CA GLU A 74 -14.51 -6.69 -18.40
C GLU A 74 -14.98 -5.98 -19.66
N ALA A 75 -16.28 -6.05 -19.93
CA ALA A 75 -16.89 -5.39 -21.08
C ALA A 75 -17.11 -3.87 -20.85
N ASP A 76 -17.25 -3.44 -19.60
CA ASP A 76 -17.49 -2.03 -19.29
C ASP A 76 -16.17 -1.27 -19.15
N ALA A 77 -15.90 -0.45 -20.17
CA ALA A 77 -14.71 0.39 -20.23
C ALA A 77 -14.52 1.29 -19.01
N ILE A 78 -15.62 1.75 -18.40
CA ILE A 78 -15.56 2.57 -17.20
C ILE A 78 -15.06 1.73 -16.02
N VAL A 79 -15.58 0.54 -15.82
CA VAL A 79 -15.14 -0.35 -14.74
C VAL A 79 -13.69 -0.77 -14.94
N LEU A 80 -13.32 -1.10 -16.18
CA LEU A 80 -11.93 -1.39 -16.52
C LEU A 80 -10.99 -0.24 -16.18
N GLU A 81 -11.38 1.00 -16.47
CA GLU A 81 -10.64 2.21 -16.07
C GLU A 81 -10.47 2.35 -14.55
N HIS A 82 -11.50 1.99 -13.78
CA HIS A 82 -11.43 1.99 -12.32
C HIS A 82 -10.49 0.91 -11.77
N ILE A 83 -10.48 -0.26 -12.40
CA ILE A 83 -9.56 -1.37 -12.06
C ILE A 83 -8.13 -0.96 -12.38
N LYS A 84 -7.87 -0.44 -13.57
CA LYS A 84 -6.55 0.07 -13.99
C LYS A 84 -6.00 1.08 -13.00
N HIS A 85 -6.83 2.05 -12.62
CA HIS A 85 -6.47 3.07 -11.64
C HIS A 85 -6.19 2.47 -10.25
N GLY A 86 -7.09 1.62 -9.73
CA GLY A 86 -6.92 0.98 -8.43
C GLY A 86 -5.66 0.13 -8.33
N LEU A 87 -5.38 -0.67 -9.36
CA LEU A 87 -4.19 -1.51 -9.42
C LEU A 87 -2.89 -0.69 -9.57
N ALA A 88 -2.93 0.44 -10.29
CA ALA A 88 -1.81 1.37 -10.37
C ALA A 88 -1.49 1.98 -9.00
N VAL A 89 -2.51 2.43 -8.27
CA VAL A 89 -2.37 2.96 -6.90
C VAL A 89 -1.88 1.86 -5.94
N ALA A 90 -2.41 0.65 -6.04
CA ALA A 90 -1.96 -0.48 -5.22
C ALA A 90 -0.48 -0.82 -5.42
N ASN A 91 0.05 -0.68 -6.65
CA ASN A 91 1.48 -0.86 -6.90
C ASN A 91 2.32 0.20 -6.18
N ILE A 92 1.84 1.43 -6.06
CA ILE A 92 2.51 2.50 -5.30
C ILE A 92 2.44 2.18 -3.79
N CYS A 93 1.29 1.76 -3.27
CA CYS A 93 1.13 1.29 -1.88
C CYS A 93 2.15 0.19 -1.54
N ARG A 94 2.30 -0.81 -2.43
CA ARG A 94 3.29 -1.89 -2.30
C ARG A 94 4.72 -1.36 -2.25
N GLN A 95 5.08 -0.41 -3.11
CA GLN A 95 6.40 0.22 -3.12
C GLN A 95 6.65 0.97 -1.81
N ASN A 96 5.69 1.78 -1.35
CA ASN A 96 5.77 2.54 -0.11
C ASN A 96 5.93 1.62 1.10
N ARG A 97 5.12 0.55 1.20
CA ARG A 97 5.26 -0.48 2.24
C ARG A 97 6.64 -1.12 2.22
N ASN A 98 7.14 -1.50 1.05
CA ASN A 98 8.47 -2.12 0.94
C ASN A 98 9.60 -1.16 1.32
N ILE A 99 9.47 0.14 1.01
CA ILE A 99 10.44 1.15 1.45
C ILE A 99 10.41 1.26 2.97
N ILE A 100 9.23 1.39 3.59
CA ILE A 100 9.09 1.53 5.05
C ILE A 100 9.54 0.28 5.79
N ALA A 101 9.06 -0.91 5.39
CA ALA A 101 9.31 -2.18 6.07
C ALA A 101 10.77 -2.65 5.96
N HIS A 102 11.49 -2.26 4.90
CA HIS A 102 12.90 -2.63 4.70
C HIS A 102 13.87 -1.48 5.03
N SER A 103 13.41 -0.45 5.72
CA SER A 103 14.28 0.56 6.30
C SER A 103 14.62 0.19 7.76
N TRP A 104 15.89 0.36 8.14
CA TRP A 104 16.50 0.05 9.43
C TRP A 104 16.56 1.31 10.29
N ILE A 105 16.40 1.21 11.60
CA ILE A 105 16.35 2.41 12.43
C ILE A 105 17.75 2.75 12.94
N ASN A 106 18.15 4.03 12.89
CA ASN A 106 19.38 4.47 13.55
C ASN A 106 19.17 4.52 15.07
N PHE A 107 20.12 3.99 15.82
CA PHE A 107 20.09 4.06 17.29
C PHE A 107 20.51 5.45 17.84
N SER A 108 20.97 6.35 16.98
CA SER A 108 21.34 7.73 17.34
C SER A 108 20.22 8.76 17.09
N GLY A 109 19.01 8.33 16.73
CA GLY A 109 17.86 9.20 16.49
C GLY A 109 16.73 8.56 15.65
N ASP A 110 15.67 9.31 15.42
CA ASP A 110 14.42 8.84 14.80
C ASP A 110 14.52 8.69 13.26
N LYS A 111 15.56 8.03 12.74
CA LYS A 111 15.87 7.95 11.28
C LYS A 111 15.88 6.52 10.77
N LEU A 112 15.40 6.32 9.54
CA LEU A 112 15.26 5.02 8.86
C LEU A 112 16.29 4.88 7.71
N PHE A 113 16.88 3.71 7.51
CA PHE A 113 18.03 3.46 6.63
C PHE A 113 17.85 2.20 5.78
N LYS A 114 17.98 2.29 4.47
CA LYS A 114 17.94 1.09 3.62
C LYS A 114 19.37 0.59 3.31
N PRO A 115 19.73 -0.68 3.59
CA PRO A 115 21.02 -1.23 3.19
C PRO A 115 21.13 -1.29 1.66
N SER A 116 22.33 -1.02 1.14
CA SER A 116 22.65 -1.25 -0.27
C SER A 116 23.07 -2.71 -0.46
N ASN A 117 22.37 -3.45 -1.34
CA ASN A 117 22.78 -4.80 -1.74
C ASN A 117 24.03 -4.80 -2.68
N ARG A 118 24.59 -3.64 -3.01
CA ARG A 118 25.70 -3.50 -3.98
C ARG A 118 26.88 -2.78 -3.36
N GLY A 119 27.56 -3.37 -2.37
CA GLY A 119 28.96 -3.11 -1.99
C GLY A 119 29.44 -1.65 -1.75
N ALA A 120 28.55 -0.66 -1.79
CA ALA A 120 28.85 0.75 -1.68
C ALA A 120 28.35 1.25 -0.32
N PRO A 121 29.15 2.04 0.42
CA PRO A 121 28.84 2.49 1.78
C PRO A 121 27.82 3.64 1.80
N LEU A 122 26.99 3.78 0.77
CA LEU A 122 25.94 4.79 0.70
C LEU A 122 24.64 4.17 1.19
N THR A 123 24.47 4.15 2.50
CA THR A 123 23.18 3.93 3.16
C THR A 123 22.21 4.98 2.63
N ARG A 124 21.12 4.57 1.95
CA ARG A 124 20.07 5.53 1.60
C ARG A 124 19.37 5.92 2.91
N VAL A 125 19.63 7.15 3.36
CA VAL A 125 19.00 7.73 4.53
C VAL A 125 17.61 8.19 4.12
N TYR A 126 16.57 7.55 4.65
CA TYR A 126 15.22 8.05 4.53
C TYR A 126 14.83 8.73 5.85
N ASP A 127 14.78 10.05 5.84
CA ASP A 127 14.32 10.84 6.97
C ASP A 127 12.79 10.97 6.91
N PHE A 128 12.08 9.85 7.18
CA PHE A 128 10.63 9.88 7.25
C PHE A 128 10.20 10.41 8.62
N ASP A 129 9.64 11.62 8.63
CA ASP A 129 8.86 12.10 9.77
C ASP A 129 7.69 11.13 10.02
N LEU A 130 7.33 10.94 11.29
CA LEU A 130 6.14 10.20 11.73
C LEU A 130 4.88 10.61 10.95
N LYS A 131 4.74 11.92 10.64
CA LYS A 131 3.63 12.42 9.81
C LYS A 131 3.58 11.79 8.42
N VAL A 132 4.74 11.52 7.81
CA VAL A 132 4.82 10.88 6.49
C VAL A 132 4.40 9.41 6.59
N ILE A 133 4.87 8.69 7.61
CA ILE A 133 4.51 7.27 7.82
C ILE A 133 3.00 7.14 8.05
N ARG A 134 2.42 8.02 8.87
CA ARG A 134 0.97 8.06 9.11
C ARG A 134 0.19 8.36 7.84
N ARG A 135 0.61 9.38 7.08
CA ARG A 135 -0.01 9.69 5.77
C ARG A 135 0.01 8.48 4.84
N VAL A 136 1.14 7.78 4.74
CA VAL A 136 1.24 6.55 3.92
C VAL A 136 0.30 5.46 4.41
N ALA A 137 0.15 5.28 5.72
CA ALA A 137 -0.81 4.33 6.27
C ALA A 137 -2.24 4.69 5.83
N ASP A 138 -2.64 5.96 5.97
CA ASP A 138 -3.96 6.44 5.57
C ASP A 138 -4.19 6.25 4.06
N GLU A 139 -3.21 6.60 3.22
CA GLU A 139 -3.26 6.40 1.77
C GLU A 139 -3.42 4.92 1.37
N ILE A 140 -2.74 4.00 2.07
CA ILE A 140 -2.88 2.56 1.85
C ILE A 140 -4.26 2.07 2.28
N TRP A 141 -4.77 2.57 3.41
CA TRP A 141 -6.10 2.26 3.91
C TRP A 141 -7.18 2.69 2.91
N GLU A 142 -7.11 3.92 2.39
CA GLU A 142 -8.02 4.43 1.36
C GLU A 142 -8.00 3.57 0.10
N CYS A 143 -6.80 3.16 -0.35
CA CYS A 143 -6.65 2.25 -1.49
C CYS A 143 -7.32 0.88 -1.22
N GLY A 144 -7.13 0.31 -0.03
CA GLY A 144 -7.73 -0.96 0.36
C GLY A 144 -9.26 -0.88 0.34
N HIS A 145 -9.82 0.15 0.97
CA HIS A 145 -11.26 0.41 0.96
C HIS A 145 -11.79 0.60 -0.47
N TYR A 146 -11.10 1.37 -1.29
CA TYR A 146 -11.49 1.58 -2.68
C TYR A 146 -11.57 0.26 -3.46
N LEU A 147 -10.57 -0.62 -3.36
CA LEU A 147 -10.56 -1.91 -4.05
C LEU A 147 -11.68 -2.82 -3.55
N MET A 148 -11.96 -2.83 -2.24
CA MET A 148 -13.10 -3.55 -1.68
C MET A 148 -14.44 -3.03 -2.23
N PHE A 149 -14.65 -1.71 -2.22
CA PHE A 149 -15.86 -1.10 -2.78
C PHE A 149 -16.01 -1.36 -4.27
N LEU A 150 -14.92 -1.31 -5.04
CA LEU A 150 -14.91 -1.65 -6.46
C LEU A 150 -15.30 -3.12 -6.66
N GLY A 151 -14.77 -4.03 -5.86
CA GLY A 151 -15.20 -5.42 -5.82
C GLY A 151 -16.70 -5.53 -5.58
N LEU A 152 -17.22 -4.96 -4.50
CA LEU A 152 -18.66 -4.99 -4.18
C LEU A 152 -19.52 -4.44 -5.34
N TYR A 153 -19.12 -3.31 -5.92
CA TYR A 153 -19.78 -2.71 -7.08
C TYR A 153 -19.82 -3.66 -8.29
N ILE A 154 -18.70 -4.33 -8.60
CA ILE A 154 -18.63 -5.32 -9.69
C ILE A 154 -19.55 -6.52 -9.41
N ALA A 155 -19.58 -7.01 -8.16
CA ALA A 155 -20.42 -8.17 -7.80
C ALA A 155 -21.89 -7.86 -8.04
N ALA A 156 -22.31 -6.69 -7.59
CA ALA A 156 -23.71 -6.31 -7.63
C ALA A 156 -24.24 -6.00 -9.02
N ARG A 157 -23.38 -5.58 -9.95
CA ARG A 157 -23.78 -5.44 -11.36
C ARG A 157 -24.25 -6.77 -11.95
N GLY A 158 -23.67 -7.88 -11.48
CA GLY A 158 -24.04 -9.24 -11.88
C GLY A 158 -25.31 -9.77 -11.19
N ASP A 159 -25.77 -9.16 -10.10
CA ASP A 159 -26.92 -9.63 -9.33
C ASP A 159 -28.14 -8.69 -9.49
N PRO A 160 -29.25 -9.16 -10.08
CA PRO A 160 -30.48 -8.38 -10.24
C PRO A 160 -31.07 -7.83 -8.93
N HIS A 161 -30.81 -8.49 -7.79
CA HIS A 161 -31.40 -8.13 -6.50
C HIS A 161 -30.70 -6.96 -5.79
N TRP A 162 -29.48 -6.61 -6.21
CA TRP A 162 -28.65 -5.63 -5.50
C TRP A 162 -28.68 -4.22 -6.10
N ARG A 163 -29.42 -4.01 -7.20
CA ARG A 163 -29.44 -2.73 -7.95
C ARG A 163 -29.97 -1.53 -7.16
N GLN A 164 -30.64 -1.72 -6.03
CA GLN A 164 -31.32 -0.64 -5.29
C GLN A 164 -30.59 -0.13 -4.04
N SER A 165 -29.60 -0.88 -3.52
CA SER A 165 -29.10 -0.66 -2.15
C SER A 165 -27.63 -0.28 -2.06
N LEU A 166 -26.93 -0.11 -3.18
CA LEU A 166 -25.48 0.09 -3.17
C LEU A 166 -25.08 1.55 -3.33
N PRO A 167 -23.95 1.93 -2.72
CA PRO A 167 -23.35 3.23 -2.98
C PRO A 167 -23.10 3.38 -4.48
N GLY A 168 -23.29 4.60 -4.98
CA GLY A 168 -23.00 4.94 -6.37
C GLY A 168 -21.58 4.54 -6.77
N LYS A 169 -21.32 4.53 -8.09
CA LYS A 169 -20.03 4.23 -8.70
C LYS A 169 -18.85 4.74 -7.83
N PRO A 170 -17.87 3.88 -7.48
CA PRO A 170 -16.81 4.25 -6.55
C PRO A 170 -16.00 5.44 -7.09
N LEU A 171 -15.68 6.39 -6.21
CA LEU A 171 -14.82 7.53 -6.54
C LEU A 171 -13.37 7.04 -6.64
N LYS A 172 -12.66 7.44 -7.71
CA LYS A 172 -11.23 7.10 -7.87
C LYS A 172 -10.45 7.72 -6.70
N PRO A 173 -9.61 6.96 -5.97
CA PRO A 173 -8.74 7.52 -4.95
C PRO A 173 -7.75 8.48 -5.61
N GLN A 174 -7.24 9.43 -4.84
CA GLN A 174 -6.19 10.32 -5.32
C GLN A 174 -4.98 9.49 -5.80
N SER A 175 -4.36 9.91 -6.90
CA SER A 175 -3.10 9.31 -7.33
C SER A 175 -2.04 9.53 -6.27
N LEU A 176 -1.53 8.43 -5.73
CA LEU A 176 -0.50 8.46 -4.71
C LEU A 176 0.86 8.79 -5.32
N THR A 177 1.72 9.38 -4.50
CA THR A 177 3.11 9.63 -4.88
C THR A 177 3.99 8.61 -4.17
N SER A 178 4.92 8.00 -4.91
CA SER A 178 5.92 7.13 -4.29
C SER A 178 6.77 7.93 -3.30
N ILE A 179 7.04 7.36 -2.13
CA ILE A 179 7.84 8.03 -1.10
C ILE A 179 9.35 8.00 -1.39
N ASP A 180 9.77 7.41 -2.50
CA ASP A 180 11.15 7.48 -2.99
C ASP A 180 11.62 8.92 -3.25
N GLN A 181 10.69 9.85 -3.49
CA GLN A 181 10.92 11.30 -3.59
C GLN A 181 11.37 11.95 -2.29
N TYR A 182 11.35 11.25 -1.15
CA TYR A 182 11.90 11.72 0.12
C TYR A 182 13.29 11.10 0.39
N GLY A 183 13.86 10.39 -0.59
CA GLY A 183 15.21 9.86 -0.52
C GLY A 183 16.29 10.93 -0.74
N PRO A 184 17.57 10.58 -0.50
CA PRO A 184 18.69 11.53 -0.53
C PRO A 184 18.90 12.21 -1.90
N GLU A 185 18.50 11.57 -3.00
CA GLU A 185 18.58 12.12 -4.36
C GLU A 185 17.60 13.30 -4.58
N ALA A 186 16.49 13.35 -3.84
CA ALA A 186 15.53 14.46 -3.89
C ALA A 186 15.93 15.62 -2.99
N LEU A 187 16.62 15.35 -1.88
CA LEU A 187 17.25 16.38 -1.04
C LEU A 187 18.41 17.06 -1.77
N ALA A 188 19.19 16.32 -2.57
CA ALA A 188 20.25 16.88 -3.41
C ALA A 188 19.75 17.77 -4.56
N ARG A 189 18.45 17.71 -4.89
CA ARG A 189 17.81 18.53 -5.93
C ARG A 189 17.03 19.74 -5.38
N ARG A 190 16.99 19.93 -4.05
CA ARG A 190 16.42 21.16 -3.48
C ARG A 190 17.46 22.29 -3.61
N PRO A 191 17.17 23.39 -4.32
CA PRO A 191 18.05 24.55 -4.27
C PRO A 191 18.16 25.04 -2.83
N SER A 192 19.40 25.25 -2.37
CA SER A 192 19.74 25.72 -1.02
C SER A 192 19.19 27.12 -0.78
N THR A 193 17.91 27.21 -0.45
CA THR A 193 17.23 28.48 -0.17
C THR A 193 16.38 28.32 1.07
N PHE A 194 17.05 28.27 2.22
CA PHE A 194 16.53 28.85 3.45
C PHE A 194 17.69 29.64 4.08
N PRO A 195 17.56 30.98 4.25
CA PRO A 195 18.54 31.76 4.99
C PRO A 195 18.44 31.45 6.49
N ASP A 196 19.58 31.62 7.16
CA ASP A 196 19.83 31.35 8.59
C ASP A 196 18.81 31.94 9.57
#